data_AF-A0A9D4R7K4-F1
#
_entry.id   AF-A0A9D4R7K4-F1
#
_cell.length_a   1.000
_cell.length_b   1.000
_cell.length_c   1.000
_cell.angle_alpha   90.00
_cell.angle_beta   90.00
_cell.angle_gamma   90.00
#
_symmetry.space_group_name_H-M   'P 1'
#
loop_
_entity.id
_entity.type
_entity.pdbx_description
1 polymer ?
#
loop_
_entity_poly.entity_id
_entity_poly.type
_entity_poly.pdbx_seq_one_letter_code
_entity_poly.pdbx_strand_id
1 'polypeptide(L)'
;MTVNSKSRTKKIIAVTWILPFIVAGPYVFSKSYAFAIHSELGSISREICNDRFNDIDIAIHGDIARVGEFRKGYFLALFCVIYVIPSAIILITCIKIAVSLLKPILPESAAIARTESCRRQEENKRKASTFNYICAALL
;
A
#
# COMPACT_ATOMS: atom_id res chain seq x y z
N MET A 1 24.62 17.87 2.59
CA MET A 1 23.54 16.93 2.93
C MET A 1 23.26 16.09 1.69
N THR A 2 23.92 14.94 1.53
CA THR A 2 23.84 14.13 0.30
C THR A 2 22.53 13.37 0.25
N VAL A 3 21.68 13.80 -0.68
CA VAL A 3 20.34 13.28 -0.96
C VAL A 3 20.48 11.88 -1.58
N ASN A 4 19.97 10.86 -0.89
CA ASN A 4 19.88 9.45 -1.29
C ASN A 4 21.18 8.72 -1.70
N SER A 5 21.75 7.98 -0.76
CA SER A 5 22.76 6.94 -1.06
C SER A 5 22.13 5.79 -1.86
N LYS A 6 22.84 5.29 -2.88
CA LYS A 6 22.48 4.08 -3.66
C LYS A 6 22.15 2.87 -2.77
N SER A 7 22.78 2.79 -1.59
CA SER A 7 22.52 1.73 -0.59
C SER A 7 21.11 1.83 0.01
N ARG A 8 20.62 3.05 0.25
CA ARG A 8 19.29 3.30 0.82
C ARG A 8 18.19 2.93 -0.18
N THR A 9 18.35 3.27 -1.46
CA THR A 9 17.39 2.89 -2.50
C THR A 9 17.30 1.38 -2.67
N LYS A 10 18.44 0.67 -2.66
CA LYS A 10 18.45 -0.81 -2.70
C LYS A 10 17.70 -1.43 -1.52
N LYS A 11 17.91 -0.91 -0.31
CA LYS A 11 17.19 -1.37 0.89
C LYS A 11 15.69 -1.16 0.78
N ILE A 12 15.25 0.01 0.31
CA ILE A 12 13.83 0.31 0.14
C ILE A 12 13.19 -0.67 -0.85
N ILE A 13 13.81 -0.85 -2.03
CA ILE A 13 13.31 -1.79 -3.05
C ILE A 13 13.23 -3.20 -2.46
N ALA A 14 14.30 -3.68 -1.80
CA ALA A 14 14.30 -5.01 -1.20
C ALA A 14 13.17 -5.20 -0.18
N VAL A 15 12.94 -4.23 0.71
CA VAL A 15 11.86 -4.29 1.70
C VAL A 15 10.49 -4.27 1.01
N THR A 16 10.29 -3.43 -0.01
CA THR A 16 9.05 -3.38 -0.78
C THR A 16 8.74 -4.72 -1.48
N TRP A 17 9.75 -5.49 -1.86
CA TRP A 17 9.57 -6.82 -2.44
C TRP A 17 9.32 -7.90 -1.39
N ILE A 18 10.01 -7.85 -0.24
CA ILE A 18 9.89 -8.88 0.81
C ILE A 18 8.56 -8.77 1.56
N LEU A 19 8.10 -7.54 1.82
CA LEU A 19 6.90 -7.28 2.62
C LEU A 19 5.64 -7.97 2.06
N PRO A 20 5.34 -7.93 0.74
CA PRO A 20 4.26 -8.71 0.14
C PRO A 20 4.33 -10.22 0.41
N PHE A 21 5.51 -10.82 0.44
CA PHE A 21 5.63 -12.26 0.73
C PHE A 21 5.29 -12.56 2.19
N ILE A 22 5.71 -11.70 3.12
CA ILE A 22 5.39 -11.84 4.54
C ILE A 22 3.87 -11.72 4.74
N VAL A 23 3.24 -10.72 4.11
CA VAL A 23 1.80 -10.52 4.17
C VAL A 23 1.04 -11.60 3.39
N ALA A 24 1.58 -12.16 2.33
CA ALA A 24 0.92 -13.28 1.65
C ALA A 24 1.01 -14.59 2.44
N GLY A 25 2.00 -14.72 3.34
CA GLY A 25 2.31 -15.95 4.07
C GLY A 25 1.10 -16.66 4.68
N PRO A 26 0.25 -15.99 5.47
CA PRO A 26 -0.93 -16.61 6.07
C PRO A 26 -1.93 -17.19 5.05
N TYR A 27 -1.97 -16.66 3.83
CA TYR A 27 -2.86 -17.13 2.76
C TYR A 27 -2.30 -18.31 1.96
N VAL A 28 -0.99 -18.56 2.03
CA VAL A 28 -0.35 -19.71 1.36
C VAL A 28 -0.81 -21.03 1.98
N PHE A 29 -1.23 -21.01 3.24
CA PHE A 29 -1.73 -22.17 3.96
C PHE A 29 -3.25 -22.25 3.90
N SER A 30 -3.85 -22.23 2.72
CA SER A 30 -5.31 -22.44 2.55
C SER A 30 -5.66 -23.93 2.57
N LYS A 31 -6.90 -24.27 2.96
CA LYS A 31 -7.41 -25.64 2.95
C LYS A 31 -8.69 -25.71 2.13
N SER A 32 -8.74 -26.62 1.17
CA SER A 32 -9.99 -26.98 0.50
C SER A 32 -10.72 -28.03 1.32
N TYR A 33 -12.05 -27.90 1.39
CA TYR A 33 -12.92 -28.96 1.89
C TYR A 33 -14.06 -29.16 0.91
N ALA A 34 -14.39 -30.44 0.68
CA ALA A 34 -15.54 -30.81 -0.12
C ALA A 34 -16.81 -30.59 0.71
N PHE A 35 -17.72 -29.77 0.21
CA PHE A 35 -19.02 -29.54 0.78
C PHE A 35 -20.08 -30.11 -0.17
N ALA A 36 -20.84 -31.09 0.29
CA ALA A 36 -21.94 -31.69 -0.47
C ALA A 36 -23.27 -31.18 0.07
N ILE A 37 -24.06 -30.57 -0.81
CA ILE A 37 -25.45 -30.18 -0.53
C ILE A 37 -26.33 -31.26 -1.13
N HIS A 38 -27.16 -31.87 -0.29
CA HIS A 38 -28.14 -32.86 -0.71
C HIS A 38 -29.55 -32.26 -0.67
N SER A 39 -30.32 -32.53 -1.73
CA SER A 39 -31.74 -32.20 -1.83
C SER A 39 -32.50 -33.39 -2.43
N GLU A 40 -33.83 -33.39 -2.32
CA GLU A 40 -34.67 -34.43 -2.94
C GLU A 40 -34.52 -34.49 -4.46
N LEU A 41 -34.09 -33.38 -5.08
CA LEU A 41 -33.88 -33.24 -6.53
C LEU A 41 -32.45 -33.63 -6.97
N GLY A 42 -31.57 -33.99 -6.03
CA GLY A 42 -30.19 -34.40 -6.31
C GLY A 42 -29.17 -33.82 -5.35
N SER A 43 -27.90 -34.22 -5.56
CA SER A 43 -26.76 -33.76 -4.77
C SER A 43 -25.76 -32.98 -5.61
N ILE A 44 -25.31 -31.83 -5.09
CA ILE A 44 -24.19 -31.07 -5.66
C ILE A 44 -23.04 -31.12 -4.66
N SER A 45 -21.88 -31.60 -5.11
CA SER A 45 -20.62 -31.44 -4.38
C SER A 45 -19.86 -30.23 -4.94
N ARG A 46 -19.34 -29.40 -4.03
CA ARG A 46 -18.52 -28.24 -4.39
C ARG A 46 -17.33 -28.17 -3.45
N GLU A 47 -16.15 -27.94 -3.99
CA GLU A 47 -14.97 -27.65 -3.18
C GLU A 47 -14.96 -26.17 -2.81
N ILE A 48 -14.83 -25.89 -1.51
CA ILE A 48 -14.69 -24.54 -0.99
C ILE A 48 -13.28 -24.41 -0.43
N CYS A 49 -12.55 -23.39 -0.88
CA CYS A 49 -11.26 -23.04 -0.33
C CYS A 49 -11.46 -22.00 0.78
N ASN A 50 -11.07 -22.33 2.01
CA ASN A 50 -11.07 -21.39 3.12
C ASN A 50 -9.66 -21.10 3.63
N ASP A 51 -9.52 -19.92 4.23
CA ASP A 51 -8.34 -19.56 5.01
C ASP A 51 -8.23 -20.45 6.26
N ARG A 52 -6.99 -20.69 6.73
CA ARG A 52 -6.70 -21.44 7.96
C ARG A 52 -6.50 -20.52 9.16
N PHE A 53 -7.08 -19.32 9.17
CA PHE A 53 -6.87 -18.39 10.27
C PHE A 53 -7.37 -18.93 11.61
N ASN A 54 -8.41 -19.77 11.60
CA ASN A 54 -8.89 -20.46 12.80
C ASN A 54 -7.87 -21.47 13.34
N ASP A 55 -7.17 -22.21 12.48
CA ASP A 55 -6.12 -23.15 12.90
C ASP A 55 -4.91 -22.41 13.47
N ILE A 56 -4.59 -21.24 12.89
CA ILE A 56 -3.53 -20.35 13.38
C ILE A 56 -3.92 -19.76 14.74
N ASP A 57 -5.17 -19.35 14.93
CA ASP A 57 -5.70 -18.88 16.21
C ASP A 57 -5.55 -19.94 17.30
N ILE A 58 -5.93 -21.19 17.00
CA ILE A 58 -5.80 -22.32 17.92
C ILE A 58 -4.33 -22.62 18.23
N ALA A 59 -3.44 -22.56 17.23
CA ALA A 59 -2.01 -22.79 17.41
C ALA A 59 -1.32 -21.71 18.27
N ILE A 60 -1.79 -20.46 18.19
CA ILE A 60 -1.20 -19.32 18.93
C ILE A 60 -1.79 -19.21 20.35
N HIS A 61 -3.10 -19.36 20.50
CA HIS A 61 -3.80 -19.07 21.76
C HIS A 61 -4.20 -20.31 22.57
N GLY A 62 -4.21 -21.50 21.96
CA GLY A 62 -4.52 -22.77 22.63
C GLY A 62 -5.98 -22.92 23.11
N ASP A 63 -6.85 -21.95 22.83
CA ASP A 63 -8.23 -21.89 23.31
C ASP A 63 -9.22 -21.66 22.17
N ILE A 64 -10.31 -22.42 22.17
CA ILE A 64 -11.39 -22.39 21.17
C ILE A 64 -12.28 -21.15 21.37
N ALA A 65 -12.28 -20.55 22.57
CA ALA A 65 -13.09 -19.38 22.88
C ALA A 65 -12.67 -18.09 22.11
N ARG A 66 -11.45 -18.05 21.55
CA ARG A 66 -10.89 -16.87 20.85
C ARG A 66 -10.77 -17.02 19.34
N VAL A 67 -11.44 -18.00 18.75
CA VAL A 67 -11.42 -18.23 17.30
C VAL A 67 -11.95 -16.98 16.57
N GLY A 68 -11.13 -16.40 15.70
CA GLY A 68 -11.44 -15.23 14.87
C GLY A 68 -10.76 -13.92 15.31
N GLU A 69 -10.03 -13.89 16.42
CA GLU A 69 -9.26 -12.71 16.84
C GLU A 69 -8.05 -12.45 15.95
N PHE A 70 -7.28 -13.50 15.58
CA PHE A 70 -6.17 -13.36 14.64
C PHE A 70 -6.65 -12.82 13.30
N ARG A 71 -7.76 -13.35 12.76
CA ARG A 71 -8.33 -12.87 11.50
C ARG A 71 -8.61 -11.36 11.56
N LYS A 72 -9.30 -10.89 12.59
CA LYS A 72 -9.62 -9.47 12.75
C LYS A 72 -8.36 -8.61 12.89
N GLY A 73 -7.44 -8.99 13.78
CA GLY A 73 -6.19 -8.27 14.00
C GLY A 73 -5.32 -8.23 12.74
N TYR A 74 -5.25 -9.34 12.02
CA TYR A 74 -4.51 -9.47 10.79
C TYR A 74 -5.07 -8.59 9.66
N PHE A 75 -6.40 -8.60 9.44
CA PHE A 75 -7.02 -7.71 8.46
C PHE A 75 -6.85 -6.22 8.81
N LEU A 76 -6.94 -5.89 10.10
CA LEU A 76 -6.68 -4.52 10.57
C LEU A 76 -5.22 -4.11 10.32
N ALA A 77 -4.26 -4.97 10.63
CA ALA A 77 -2.85 -4.72 10.36
C ALA A 77 -2.58 -4.58 8.86
N LEU A 78 -3.18 -5.45 8.04
CA LEU A 78 -3.08 -5.42 6.58
C LEU A 78 -3.64 -4.12 6.00
N PHE A 79 -4.80 -3.68 6.49
CA PHE A 79 -5.38 -2.38 6.12
C PHE A 79 -4.44 -1.23 6.49
N CYS A 80 -3.88 -1.23 7.69
CA CYS A 80 -2.94 -0.19 8.11
C CYS A 80 -1.67 -0.15 7.25
N VAL A 81 -1.07 -1.31 6.98
CA VAL A 81 0.22 -1.43 6.28
C VAL A 81 0.10 -1.21 4.77
N ILE A 82 -0.95 -1.74 4.14
CA ILE A 82 -1.13 -1.66 2.69
C ILE A 82 -1.84 -0.36 2.29
N TYR A 83 -2.74 0.16 3.13
CA TYR A 83 -3.56 1.32 2.77
C TYR A 83 -3.16 2.57 3.56
N VAL A 84 -3.32 2.56 4.89
CA VAL A 84 -3.19 3.79 5.70
C VAL A 84 -1.80 4.40 5.63
N ILE A 85 -0.75 3.60 5.83
CA ILE A 85 0.64 4.08 5.83
C ILE A 85 1.04 4.62 4.45
N PRO A 86 0.86 3.88 3.32
CA PRO A 86 1.16 4.40 2.00
C PRO A 86 0.37 5.67 1.67
N SER A 87 -0.93 5.71 1.94
CA SER A 87 -1.77 6.87 1.67
C SER A 87 -1.34 8.10 2.48
N ALA A 88 -0.99 7.93 3.76
CA ALA A 88 -0.47 9.03 4.57
C ALA A 88 0.88 9.56 4.05
N ILE A 89 1.78 8.68 3.63
CA ILE A 89 3.07 9.08 3.04
C ILE A 89 2.85 9.86 1.74
N ILE A 90 1.99 9.36 0.85
CA ILE A 90 1.64 10.03 -0.40
C ILE A 90 1.02 11.40 -0.12
N LEU A 91 0.05 11.48 0.80
CA LEU A 91 -0.59 12.75 1.16
C LEU A 91 0.42 13.77 1.70
N ILE A 92 1.25 13.38 2.66
CA ILE A 92 2.26 14.28 3.27
C ILE A 92 3.28 14.72 2.21
N THR A 93 3.74 13.80 1.35
CA THR A 93 4.69 14.15 0.28
C THR A 93 4.07 15.10 -0.74
N CYS A 94 2.83 14.85 -1.17
CA CYS A 94 2.09 15.76 -2.05
C CYS A 94 1.91 17.14 -1.42
N ILE A 95 1.54 17.23 -0.13
CA ILE A 95 1.42 18.50 0.59
C ILE A 95 2.77 19.23 0.63
N LYS A 96 3.86 18.53 0.97
CA LYS A 96 5.20 19.14 1.01
C LYS A 96 5.65 19.65 -0.36
N ILE A 97 5.35 18.92 -1.43
CA ILE A 97 5.63 19.33 -2.80
C ILE A 97 4.79 20.57 -3.14
N ALA A 98 3.48 20.54 -2.89
CA ALA A 98 2.58 21.66 -3.14
C ALA A 98 3.02 22.94 -2.41
N VAL A 99 3.35 22.85 -1.12
CA VAL A 99 3.88 23.98 -0.34
C VAL A 99 5.22 24.47 -0.90
N SER A 100 6.11 23.56 -1.30
CA SER A 100 7.40 23.94 -1.90
C SER A 100 7.24 24.61 -3.27
N LEU A 101 6.18 24.28 -4.01
CA LEU A 101 5.83 24.92 -5.29
C LEU A 101 5.13 26.27 -5.09
N LEU A 102 4.38 26.46 -4.00
CA LEU A 102 3.71 27.71 -3.67
C LEU A 102 4.63 28.78 -3.05
N LYS A 103 5.82 28.42 -2.57
CA LYS A 103 6.78 29.39 -2.03
C LYS A 103 7.20 30.37 -3.14
N PRO A 104 6.92 31.68 -3.02
CA PRO A 104 7.33 32.65 -4.02
C PRO A 104 8.87 32.64 -4.10
N ILE A 105 9.39 32.52 -5.31
CA ILE A 105 10.82 32.68 -5.59
C ILE A 105 11.13 34.14 -5.25
N LEU A 106 11.78 34.38 -4.11
CA LEU A 106 12.22 35.72 -3.69
C LEU A 106 13.05 36.33 -4.85
N PRO A 107 12.59 37.45 -5.43
CA PRO A 107 13.21 38.01 -6.63
C PRO A 107 14.36 38.91 -6.21
N GLU A 108 15.50 38.34 -5.81
CA GLU A 108 16.68 39.17 -5.51
C GLU A 108 17.96 38.75 -6.24
N SER A 109 17.99 37.62 -6.97
CA SER A 109 19.23 37.24 -7.68
C SER A 109 19.10 36.59 -9.07
N ALA A 110 17.90 36.52 -9.67
CA ALA A 110 17.66 35.68 -10.86
C ALA A 110 17.14 36.42 -12.10
N ALA A 111 17.26 37.75 -12.15
CA ALA A 111 16.56 38.57 -13.13
C ALA A 111 17.09 38.52 -14.58
N ILE A 112 18.24 37.88 -14.89
CA ILE A 112 18.88 38.14 -16.20
C ILE A 112 19.08 36.89 -17.10
N ALA A 113 18.92 35.64 -16.63
CA ALA A 113 19.32 34.47 -17.44
C ALA A 113 18.34 33.28 -17.54
N ARG A 114 17.10 33.36 -17.01
CA ARG A 114 16.24 32.16 -16.81
C ARG A 114 14.87 32.14 -17.48
N THR A 115 14.52 33.12 -18.30
CA THR A 115 13.12 33.33 -18.71
C THR A 115 12.54 32.20 -19.58
N GLU A 116 13.36 31.51 -20.38
CA GLU A 116 12.86 30.51 -21.34
C GLU A 116 12.92 29.06 -20.83
N SER A 117 13.94 28.72 -20.03
CA SER A 117 14.05 27.39 -19.39
C SER A 117 13.09 27.24 -18.20
N CYS A 118 12.79 28.34 -17.49
CA CYS A 118 11.86 28.33 -16.37
C CYS A 118 10.41 28.09 -16.84
N ARG A 119 9.99 28.66 -17.98
CA ARG A 119 8.63 28.49 -18.53
C ARG A 119 8.33 27.02 -18.90
N ARG A 120 9.27 26.34 -19.56
CA ARG A 120 9.15 24.89 -19.87
C ARG A 120 9.20 24.01 -18.62
N GLN A 121 9.99 24.38 -17.60
CA GLN A 121 9.98 23.70 -16.30
C GLN A 121 8.65 23.88 -15.56
N GLU A 122 8.00 25.03 -15.71
CA GLU A 122 6.73 25.36 -15.06
C GLU A 122 5.54 24.61 -15.69
N GLU A 123 5.51 24.48 -17.02
CA GLU A 123 4.53 23.65 -17.74
C GLU A 123 4.68 22.16 -17.42
N ASN A 124 5.92 21.64 -17.40
CA ASN A 124 6.18 20.25 -17.01
C ASN A 124 5.90 20.01 -15.51
N LYS A 125 6.11 20.99 -14.64
CA LYS A 125 5.75 20.93 -13.21
C LYS A 125 4.23 20.91 -13.00
N ARG A 126 3.46 21.70 -13.74
CA ARG A 126 1.99 21.69 -13.67
C ARG A 126 1.44 20.32 -14.09
N LYS A 127 1.97 19.73 -15.18
CA LYS A 127 1.59 18.37 -15.61
C LYS A 127 1.92 17.31 -14.54
N ALA A 128 3.11 17.37 -13.93
CA ALA A 128 3.49 16.45 -12.86
C ALA A 128 2.65 16.64 -11.58
N SER A 129 2.29 17.89 -11.25
CA SER A 129 1.39 18.19 -10.13
C SER A 129 -0.01 17.64 -10.39
N THR A 130 -0.57 17.83 -11.58
CA THR A 130 -1.87 17.28 -11.97
C THR A 130 -1.84 15.75 -11.96
N PHE A 131 -0.79 15.12 -12.49
CA PHE A 131 -0.63 13.67 -12.45
C PHE A 131 -0.55 13.12 -11.02
N ASN A 132 0.25 13.74 -10.15
CA ASN A 132 0.34 13.32 -8.74
C ASN A 132 -0.97 13.54 -7.98
N TYR A 133 -1.71 14.61 -8.27
CA TYR A 133 -3.04 14.84 -7.69
C TYR A 133 -4.05 13.80 -8.16
N ILE A 134 -4.02 13.43 -9.45
CA ILE A 134 -4.87 12.39 -10.02
C ILE A 134 -4.53 11.02 -9.42
N CYS A 135 -3.24 10.67 -9.30
CA CYS A 135 -2.81 9.44 -8.65
C CYS A 135 -3.17 9.40 -7.16
N ALA A 136 -3.15 10.54 -6.46
CA ALA A 136 -3.58 10.62 -5.07
C ALA A 136 -5.12 10.59 -4.90
N ALA A 137 -5.88 11.01 -5.92
CA ALA A 137 -7.35 10.98 -5.93
C ALA A 137 -7.94 9.65 -6.44
N LEU A 138 -7.13 8.80 -7.07
CA LEU A 138 -7.50 7.45 -7.55
C LEU A 138 -7.18 6.33 -6.54
N LEU A 139 -6.52 6.67 -5.42
CA LEU A 139 -6.27 5.81 -4.25
C LEU A 139 -7.37 6.00 -3.19
#